data_AF-A0A8T2TNK3-F1
#
_entry.id   AF-A0A8T2TNK3-F1
#
_cell.length_a   1.000
_cell.length_b   1.000
_cell.length_c   1.000
_cell.angle_alpha   90.00
_cell.angle_beta   90.00
_cell.angle_gamma   90.00
#
_symmetry.space_group_name_H-M   'P 1'
#
loop_
_entity.id
_entity.type
_entity.pdbx_description
1 polymer ?
#
loop_
_entity_poly.entity_id
_entity_poly.type
_entity_poly.pdbx_seq_one_letter_code
_entity_poly.pdbx_strand_id
1 'polypeptide(L)'
;MKAKGTSGVQFSIIISILVTILLMMLLLLFATRHLLDSGFEFIEDVHASKPSDWLQLPPIFNYTQKYLELIAQNGSKPCHNIATKKVQLFGFPDFKEGDTYVKINTGEIHTLLLVAFDDLDQKRCAGGDYFETEISGSNWKSRAPVFDLQDGSYKILLQMHPSFAGVYRFRVILGFSNFHGLHRRPQQWFRNETVVDMHIEFVNEEHDSSGVIHLPRLNQCTKEDFQLDSWLGRWVSFGHNPSCSVDKRGRFRCLDAKARCSDPWCRGPIAALESNGWVYSAHCAFRIFTQDDAWRCLNKKWIFFWGDSNHVDTIRNFLNFVLGFENILEVSRRFDATYYRHPSQYVRITSMFNGHSNTSQNHEGLYSLHDDAYRERIAEFFREGTAPDAIIMNSGLHDGVYWKHLYQFVEGADKAVEFWTSLLNGLQGSKPRVVYRTTITTAGWARAASFNPHKMEIFNNIIVEKLKKANLLWGVVDGFDLTYPWHFDHNCSDGVHYGKPPAAVQWYGQLGHQYFVDLMLVHILMHALCVS
;
A
#
# COMPACT_ATOMS: atom_id res chain seq x y z
N MET A 1 -58.45 71.14 -15.79
CA MET A 1 -57.19 70.52 -15.36
C MET A 1 -57.34 69.00 -15.45
N LYS A 2 -56.75 68.36 -16.46
CA LYS A 2 -56.75 66.90 -16.66
C LYS A 2 -55.42 66.35 -16.15
N ALA A 3 -55.46 65.52 -15.11
CA ALA A 3 -54.36 64.64 -14.72
C ALA A 3 -54.70 63.21 -15.20
N LYS A 4 -53.90 62.70 -16.15
CA LYS A 4 -53.71 61.29 -16.49
C LYS A 4 -52.19 61.15 -16.59
N GLY A 5 -51.50 60.22 -15.93
CA GLY A 5 -51.80 58.82 -15.69
C GLY A 5 -50.54 58.08 -16.11
N THR A 6 -49.52 58.06 -15.24
CA THR A 6 -48.17 57.52 -15.53
C THR A 6 -47.71 56.46 -14.52
N SER A 7 -48.60 55.89 -13.71
CA SER A 7 -48.22 54.90 -12.68
C SER A 7 -48.30 53.43 -13.12
N GLY A 8 -48.97 53.11 -14.23
CA GLY A 8 -49.17 51.71 -14.65
C GLY A 8 -47.96 51.07 -15.35
N VAL A 9 -47.16 51.88 -16.07
CA VAL A 9 -46.05 51.37 -16.90
C VAL A 9 -44.81 51.06 -16.05
N GLN A 10 -44.52 51.84 -15.01
CA GLN A 10 -43.38 51.58 -14.13
C GLN A 10 -43.57 50.33 -13.27
N PHE A 11 -44.80 50.02 -12.84
CA PHE A 11 -45.07 48.85 -12.02
C PHE A 11 -44.92 47.54 -12.80
N SER A 12 -45.29 47.54 -14.09
CA SER A 12 -45.17 46.36 -14.95
C SER A 12 -43.71 46.02 -15.29
N ILE A 13 -42.84 47.02 -15.44
CA ILE A 13 -41.40 46.83 -15.71
C ILE A 13 -40.70 46.24 -14.49
N ILE A 14 -41.01 46.70 -13.29
CA ILE A 14 -40.39 46.21 -12.04
C ILE A 14 -40.76 44.73 -11.80
N ILE A 15 -42.02 44.35 -12.03
CA ILE A 15 -42.46 42.94 -11.91
C ILE A 15 -41.74 42.06 -12.94
N SER A 16 -41.60 42.52 -14.18
CA SER A 16 -40.90 41.77 -15.24
C SER A 16 -39.42 41.53 -14.89
N ILE A 17 -38.73 42.53 -14.34
CA ILE A 17 -37.33 42.40 -13.90
C ILE A 17 -37.20 41.39 -12.74
N LEU A 18 -38.08 41.49 -11.73
CA LEU A 18 -38.07 40.57 -10.59
C LEU A 18 -38.34 39.11 -10.99
N VAL A 19 -39.29 38.88 -11.89
CA VAL A 19 -39.59 37.54 -12.43
C VAL A 19 -38.39 36.99 -13.20
N THR A 20 -37.69 37.83 -13.97
CA THR A 20 -36.51 37.41 -14.74
C THR A 20 -35.33 37.04 -13.83
N ILE A 21 -35.10 37.82 -12.77
CA ILE A 21 -34.07 37.52 -11.76
C ILE A 21 -34.38 36.21 -11.03
N LEU A 22 -35.64 36.00 -10.64
CA LEU A 22 -36.08 34.78 -9.96
C LEU A 22 -35.89 33.54 -10.86
N LEU A 23 -36.22 33.66 -12.15
CA LEU A 23 -36.00 32.61 -13.15
C LEU A 23 -34.51 32.31 -13.35
N MET A 24 -33.64 33.33 -13.39
CA MET A 24 -32.19 33.11 -13.48
C MET A 24 -31.63 32.45 -12.22
N MET A 25 -32.11 32.81 -11.03
CA MET A 25 -31.68 32.14 -9.78
C MET A 25 -32.15 30.68 -9.73
N LEU A 26 -33.38 30.40 -10.17
CA LEU A 26 -33.88 29.02 -10.29
C LEU A 26 -33.10 28.20 -11.31
N LEU A 27 -32.74 28.79 -12.46
CA LEU A 27 -31.89 28.15 -13.46
C LEU A 27 -30.47 27.90 -12.95
N LEU A 28 -29.90 28.83 -12.16
CA LEU A 28 -28.60 28.61 -11.52
C LEU A 28 -28.66 27.49 -10.49
N LEU A 29 -29.73 27.43 -9.68
CA LEU A 29 -29.97 26.37 -8.69
C LEU A 29 -30.20 25.01 -9.36
N PHE A 30 -30.92 24.98 -10.48
CA PHE A 30 -31.07 23.75 -11.27
C PHE A 30 -29.77 23.35 -11.94
N ALA A 31 -28.97 24.28 -12.46
CA ALA A 31 -27.68 23.99 -13.07
C ALA A 31 -26.66 23.48 -12.04
N THR A 32 -26.59 24.06 -10.84
CA THR A 32 -25.73 23.56 -9.76
C THR A 32 -26.18 22.19 -9.26
N ARG A 33 -27.49 21.95 -9.14
CA ARG A 33 -28.03 20.64 -8.78
C ARG A 33 -27.79 19.59 -9.87
N HIS A 34 -27.92 19.96 -11.15
CA HIS A 34 -27.64 19.06 -12.26
C HIS A 34 -26.13 18.79 -12.43
N LEU A 35 -25.25 19.73 -12.05
CA LEU A 35 -23.79 19.52 -11.95
C LEU A 35 -23.41 18.61 -10.77
N LEU A 36 -24.14 18.69 -9.65
CA LEU A 36 -24.00 17.78 -8.52
C LEU A 36 -24.53 16.37 -8.87
N ASP A 37 -25.67 16.28 -9.55
CA ASP A 37 -26.30 15.00 -9.93
C ASP A 37 -25.59 14.33 -11.13
N SER A 38 -25.11 15.08 -12.13
CA SER A 38 -24.33 14.52 -13.25
C SER A 38 -22.89 14.17 -12.87
N GLY A 39 -22.37 14.71 -11.76
CA GLY A 39 -21.14 14.22 -11.13
C GLY A 39 -21.33 12.89 -10.39
N PHE A 40 -22.57 12.50 -10.11
CA PHE A 40 -22.92 11.27 -9.39
C PHE A 40 -23.25 10.08 -10.31
N GLU A 41 -23.58 10.31 -11.58
CA GLU A 41 -24.02 9.25 -12.52
C GLU A 41 -22.90 8.40 -13.15
N PHE A 42 -21.62 8.58 -12.76
CA PHE A 42 -20.49 7.79 -13.28
C PHE A 42 -19.71 7.03 -12.19
N ILE A 43 -20.42 6.50 -11.18
CA ILE A 43 -19.81 5.66 -10.13
C ILE A 43 -20.47 4.27 -10.10
N GLU A 44 -20.25 3.50 -11.16
CA GLU A 44 -20.36 2.03 -11.09
C GLU A 44 -19.01 1.43 -11.47
N ASP A 45 -18.15 1.22 -10.47
CA ASP A 45 -17.13 0.15 -10.49
C ASP A 45 -16.42 -0.01 -9.12
N VAL A 46 -17.21 0.10 -8.05
CA VAL A 46 -16.94 -0.66 -6.82
C VAL A 46 -18.19 -1.49 -6.70
N HIS A 47 -18.08 -2.83 -6.74
CA HIS A 47 -19.21 -3.66 -6.35
C HIS A 47 -19.73 -3.09 -5.03
N ALA A 48 -20.99 -2.63 -5.02
CA ALA A 48 -21.65 -2.20 -3.80
C ALA A 48 -21.61 -3.39 -2.84
N SER A 49 -20.56 -3.44 -2.03
CA SER A 49 -20.38 -4.47 -1.04
C SER A 49 -21.54 -4.28 -0.07
N LYS A 50 -22.12 -5.38 0.39
CA LYS A 50 -23.20 -5.25 1.36
C LYS A 50 -22.65 -4.46 2.57
N PRO A 51 -23.50 -3.73 3.33
CA PRO A 51 -23.07 -3.00 4.53
C PRO A 51 -22.27 -3.85 5.54
N SER A 52 -22.31 -5.17 5.40
CA SER A 52 -21.64 -6.18 6.21
C SER A 52 -20.37 -6.79 5.60
N ASP A 53 -19.74 -6.18 4.58
CA ASP A 53 -18.55 -6.75 3.93
C ASP A 53 -17.31 -5.85 4.12
N TRP A 54 -16.13 -6.47 4.17
CA TRP A 54 -14.86 -5.74 4.18
C TRP A 54 -14.63 -5.03 2.85
N LEU A 55 -14.11 -3.80 2.91
CA LEU A 55 -13.61 -3.08 1.75
C LEU A 55 -12.50 -3.90 1.08
N GLN A 56 -12.66 -4.14 -0.23
CA GLN A 56 -11.72 -4.85 -1.07
C GLN A 56 -11.31 -3.97 -2.25
N LEU A 57 -10.06 -4.16 -2.73
CA LEU A 57 -9.59 -3.51 -3.94
C LEU A 57 -10.04 -4.30 -5.17
N PRO A 58 -10.35 -3.61 -6.28
CA PRO A 58 -10.64 -4.28 -7.53
C PRO A 58 -9.41 -5.06 -8.03
N PRO A 59 -9.61 -6.18 -8.74
CA PRO A 59 -8.51 -6.96 -9.30
C PRO A 59 -7.71 -6.13 -10.33
N ILE A 60 -6.43 -6.45 -10.47
CA ILE A 60 -5.55 -5.77 -11.42
C ILE A 60 -5.79 -6.36 -12.82
N PHE A 61 -6.45 -5.59 -13.69
CA PHE A 61 -6.69 -5.98 -15.08
C PHE A 61 -6.34 -4.83 -16.04
N ASN A 62 -5.57 -5.15 -17.09
CA ASN A 62 -5.09 -4.20 -18.10
C ASN A 62 -4.40 -2.96 -17.52
N TYR A 63 -3.77 -3.11 -16.36
CA TYR A 63 -3.15 -2.02 -15.62
C TYR A 63 -1.98 -1.40 -16.39
N THR A 64 -1.13 -2.24 -16.98
CA THR A 64 0.01 -1.83 -17.80
C THR A 64 -0.44 -0.97 -18.98
N GLN A 65 -1.43 -1.45 -19.74
CA GLN A 65 -1.97 -0.72 -20.91
C GLN A 65 -2.57 0.62 -20.47
N LYS A 66 -3.41 0.62 -19.44
CA LYS A 66 -4.04 1.82 -18.88
C LYS A 66 -3.02 2.88 -18.51
N TYR A 67 -1.96 2.53 -17.77
CA TYR A 67 -0.96 3.51 -17.35
C TYR A 67 -0.05 3.97 -18.48
N LEU A 68 0.24 3.13 -19.48
CA LEU A 68 0.95 3.59 -20.68
C LEU A 68 0.13 4.66 -21.43
N GLU A 69 -1.18 4.44 -21.56
CA GLU A 69 -2.09 5.41 -22.20
C GLU A 69 -2.20 6.71 -21.39
N LEU A 70 -2.36 6.63 -20.07
CA LEU A 70 -2.41 7.80 -19.20
C LEU A 70 -1.13 8.66 -19.30
N ILE A 71 0.04 8.02 -19.30
CA ILE A 71 1.31 8.72 -19.44
C ILE A 71 1.51 9.29 -20.84
N ALA A 72 1.06 8.60 -21.89
CA ALA A 72 1.09 9.13 -23.26
C ALA A 72 0.15 10.34 -23.45
N GLN A 73 -0.99 10.35 -22.75
CA GLN A 73 -1.93 11.48 -22.75
C GLN A 73 -1.45 12.64 -21.87
N ASN A 74 -0.59 12.39 -20.88
CA ASN A 74 -0.06 13.43 -20.03
C ASN A 74 0.74 14.47 -20.84
N GLY A 75 0.38 15.74 -20.71
CA GLY A 75 0.90 16.85 -21.49
C GLY A 75 0.33 17.00 -22.92
N SER A 76 -0.60 16.15 -23.36
CA SER A 76 -1.20 16.22 -24.71
C SER A 76 -2.23 17.35 -24.88
N LYS A 77 -2.83 17.82 -23.79
CA LYS A 77 -3.77 18.96 -23.77
C LYS A 77 -3.30 19.99 -22.75
N PRO A 78 -3.62 21.29 -22.92
CA PRO A 78 -3.21 22.36 -22.00
C PRO A 78 -3.46 22.01 -20.53
N CYS A 79 -4.61 21.39 -20.23
CA CYS A 79 -5.02 21.09 -18.87
C CYS A 79 -4.28 19.91 -18.19
N HIS A 80 -3.50 19.10 -18.93
CA HIS A 80 -2.63 18.06 -18.33
C HIS A 80 -1.33 18.64 -17.73
N ASN A 81 -0.90 19.81 -18.20
CA ASN A 81 0.32 20.46 -17.70
C ASN A 81 0.07 21.39 -16.51
N ILE A 82 -1.18 21.48 -16.05
CA ILE A 82 -1.58 22.35 -14.96
C ILE A 82 -1.44 21.57 -13.65
N ALA A 83 -0.70 22.10 -12.69
CA ALA A 83 -0.53 21.47 -11.38
C ALA A 83 -1.74 21.76 -10.49
N THR A 84 -2.04 20.83 -9.57
CA THR A 84 -3.07 21.04 -8.55
C THR A 84 -2.63 22.13 -7.58
N LYS A 85 -3.37 23.22 -7.46
CA LYS A 85 -3.09 24.23 -6.44
C LYS A 85 -3.79 23.90 -5.12
N LYS A 86 -5.03 23.47 -5.23
CA LYS A 86 -5.94 23.28 -4.10
C LYS A 86 -6.76 22.03 -4.33
N VAL A 87 -7.22 21.44 -3.24
CA VAL A 87 -8.22 20.37 -3.29
C VAL A 87 -9.43 20.75 -2.46
N GLN A 88 -10.58 20.19 -2.80
CA GLN A 88 -11.76 20.18 -1.95
C GLN A 88 -12.16 18.73 -1.70
N LEU A 89 -12.60 18.44 -0.48
CA LEU A 89 -13.04 17.12 -0.08
C LEU A 89 -14.55 17.14 0.19
N PHE A 90 -15.26 16.18 -0.39
CA PHE A 90 -16.70 16.00 -0.28
C PHE A 90 -17.02 14.58 0.20
N GLY A 91 -18.26 14.36 0.64
CA GLY A 91 -18.77 13.05 1.05
C GLY A 91 -18.81 12.84 2.57
N PHE A 92 -18.34 13.80 3.37
CA PHE A 92 -18.62 13.81 4.80
C PHE A 92 -20.02 14.37 5.09
N PRO A 93 -20.68 13.90 6.16
CA PRO A 93 -21.91 14.52 6.63
C PRO A 93 -21.65 15.96 7.10
N ASP A 94 -22.71 16.78 7.04
CA ASP A 94 -22.65 18.15 7.51
C ASP A 94 -22.29 18.21 8.99
N PHE A 95 -21.38 19.13 9.32
CA PHE A 95 -20.99 19.41 10.70
C PHE A 95 -22.17 20.09 11.43
N LYS A 96 -22.68 19.46 12.50
CA LYS A 96 -23.78 20.06 13.26
C LYS A 96 -23.21 21.07 14.27
N GLU A 97 -23.99 22.11 14.57
CA GLU A 97 -23.60 23.11 15.57
C GLU A 97 -23.36 22.42 16.93
N GLY A 98 -22.14 22.57 17.47
CA GLY A 98 -21.69 21.92 18.70
C GLY A 98 -20.91 20.62 18.53
N ASP A 99 -20.77 20.08 17.31
CA ASP A 99 -19.84 18.98 17.07
C ASP A 99 -18.38 19.47 17.24
N THR A 100 -17.50 18.56 17.68
CA THR A 100 -16.04 18.79 17.71
C THR A 100 -15.37 18.13 16.50
N TYR A 101 -15.96 17.05 16.00
CA TYR A 101 -15.42 16.20 14.94
C TYR A 101 -16.53 15.83 13.94
N VAL A 102 -16.12 15.53 12.71
CA VAL A 102 -17.02 14.87 11.75
C VAL A 102 -17.26 13.45 12.25
N LYS A 103 -18.54 13.07 12.33
CA LYS A 103 -18.97 11.75 12.82
C LYS A 103 -19.40 10.88 11.65
N ILE A 104 -18.83 9.68 11.54
CA ILE A 104 -19.23 8.67 10.55
C ILE A 104 -19.31 7.29 11.21
N ASN A 105 -20.09 6.39 10.62
CA ASN A 105 -20.33 5.07 11.22
C ASN A 105 -19.14 4.12 11.04
N THR A 106 -18.92 3.25 12.02
CA THR A 106 -18.09 2.06 11.85
C THR A 106 -18.81 1.01 11.00
N GLY A 107 -18.07 0.03 10.47
CA GLY A 107 -18.61 -1.06 9.67
C GLY A 107 -18.88 -0.69 8.21
N GLU A 108 -19.40 0.51 7.96
CA GLU A 108 -19.74 0.98 6.61
C GLU A 108 -18.51 1.43 5.79
N ILE A 109 -18.63 1.32 4.47
CA ILE A 109 -17.67 1.91 3.53
C ILE A 109 -18.11 3.33 3.21
N HIS A 110 -17.34 4.30 3.68
CA HIS A 110 -17.54 5.71 3.38
C HIS A 110 -16.79 6.09 2.10
N THR A 111 -17.52 6.67 1.14
CA THR A 111 -16.94 7.14 -0.11
C THR A 111 -16.79 8.66 -0.05
N LEU A 112 -15.56 9.13 -0.18
CA LEU A 112 -15.23 10.55 -0.25
C LEU A 112 -14.76 10.91 -1.66
N LEU A 113 -15.06 12.13 -2.09
CA LEU A 113 -14.62 12.67 -3.36
C LEU A 113 -13.64 13.82 -3.09
N LEU A 114 -12.42 13.67 -3.56
CA LEU A 114 -11.39 14.70 -3.56
C LEU A 114 -11.33 15.33 -4.96
N VAL A 115 -11.56 16.63 -5.07
CA VAL A 115 -11.54 17.36 -6.34
C VAL A 115 -10.37 18.33 -6.37
N ALA A 116 -9.51 18.22 -7.38
CA ALA A 116 -8.36 19.08 -7.57
C ALA A 116 -8.69 20.32 -8.41
N PHE A 117 -8.16 21.46 -8.00
CA PHE A 117 -8.30 22.77 -8.64
C PHE A 117 -6.94 23.35 -8.98
N ASP A 118 -6.88 24.13 -10.05
CA ASP A 118 -5.67 24.85 -10.46
C ASP A 118 -5.50 26.22 -9.79
N ASP A 119 -4.46 26.95 -10.17
CA ASP A 119 -4.15 28.29 -9.66
C ASP A 119 -5.22 29.35 -10.02
N LEU A 120 -6.15 29.05 -10.94
CA LEU A 120 -7.26 29.91 -11.34
C LEU A 120 -8.59 29.46 -10.69
N ASP A 121 -8.54 28.59 -9.67
CA ASP A 121 -9.70 27.96 -9.02
C ASP A 121 -10.60 27.19 -10.01
N GLN A 122 -10.06 26.74 -11.15
CA GLN A 122 -10.79 25.88 -12.08
C GLN A 122 -10.59 24.41 -11.72
N LYS A 123 -11.66 23.62 -11.80
CA LYS A 123 -11.56 22.16 -11.64
C LYS A 123 -10.59 21.64 -12.70
N ARG A 124 -9.61 20.83 -12.25
CA ARG A 124 -8.69 20.17 -13.17
C ARG A 124 -9.46 19.25 -14.11
N CYS A 125 -8.97 19.10 -15.34
CA CYS A 125 -9.60 18.25 -16.36
C CYS A 125 -9.04 16.82 -16.39
N ALA A 126 -7.95 16.57 -15.66
CA ALA A 126 -7.08 15.41 -15.81
C ALA A 126 -6.56 14.97 -14.45
N GLY A 127 -6.38 13.66 -14.32
CA GLY A 127 -5.80 13.02 -13.15
C GLY A 127 -4.27 13.10 -13.07
N GLY A 128 -3.68 12.10 -12.43
CA GLY A 128 -2.23 11.92 -12.31
C GLY A 128 -1.61 12.53 -11.06
N ASP A 129 -2.38 13.15 -10.17
CA ASP A 129 -1.89 13.44 -8.84
C ASP A 129 -1.73 12.16 -8.03
N TYR A 130 -0.73 12.14 -7.17
CA TYR A 130 -0.53 11.09 -6.20
C TYR A 130 -0.77 11.63 -4.80
N PHE A 131 -1.84 11.14 -4.21
CA PHE A 131 -2.21 11.42 -2.83
C PHE A 131 -1.81 10.26 -1.93
N GLU A 132 -1.06 10.59 -0.89
CA GLU A 132 -0.86 9.69 0.23
C GLU A 132 -1.95 9.89 1.25
N THR A 133 -2.48 8.79 1.80
CA THR A 133 -3.57 8.81 2.77
C THR A 133 -3.17 8.09 4.04
N GLU A 134 -3.63 8.61 5.17
CA GLU A 134 -3.41 7.99 6.47
C GLU A 134 -4.67 8.10 7.32
N ILE A 135 -5.09 6.99 7.89
CA ILE A 135 -5.96 6.94 9.07
C ILE A 135 -5.09 6.44 10.21
N SER A 136 -4.89 7.28 11.24
CA SER A 136 -3.99 6.94 12.36
C SER A 136 -4.58 7.30 13.71
N GLY A 137 -4.32 6.44 14.69
CA GLY A 137 -4.64 6.62 16.10
C GLY A 137 -3.76 5.73 16.98
N SER A 138 -4.09 5.64 18.26
CA SER A 138 -3.30 4.88 19.24
C SER A 138 -3.34 3.36 19.03
N ASN A 139 -4.41 2.86 18.39
CA ASN A 139 -4.71 1.44 18.24
C ASN A 139 -5.06 1.03 16.80
N TRP A 140 -5.06 1.95 15.84
CA TRP A 140 -5.32 1.68 14.43
C TRP A 140 -4.40 2.50 13.53
N LYS A 141 -3.90 1.88 12.46
CA LYS A 141 -3.21 2.56 11.36
C LYS A 141 -3.52 1.88 10.03
N SER A 142 -3.98 2.62 9.03
CA SER A 142 -4.22 2.09 7.70
C SER A 142 -4.08 3.16 6.63
N ARG A 143 -3.94 2.72 5.38
CA ARG A 143 -4.07 3.55 4.18
C ARG A 143 -5.52 3.56 3.72
N ALA A 144 -6.02 4.70 3.27
CA ALA A 144 -7.28 4.76 2.53
C ALA A 144 -7.01 4.70 1.02
N PRO A 145 -7.53 3.73 0.26
CA PRO A 145 -7.22 3.65 -1.15
C PRO A 145 -7.75 4.87 -1.90
N VAL A 146 -6.96 5.35 -2.86
CA VAL A 146 -7.28 6.50 -3.71
C VAL A 146 -7.40 6.03 -5.15
N PHE A 147 -8.54 6.32 -5.77
CA PHE A 147 -8.81 5.99 -7.17
C PHE A 147 -8.88 7.26 -7.99
N ASP A 148 -7.98 7.41 -8.95
CA ASP A 148 -8.00 8.51 -9.91
C ASP A 148 -9.13 8.30 -10.94
N LEU A 149 -10.07 9.25 -10.98
CA LEU A 149 -11.21 9.25 -11.92
C LEU A 149 -10.86 9.89 -13.26
N GLN A 150 -9.59 10.32 -13.44
CA GLN A 150 -9.00 10.85 -14.67
C GLN A 150 -9.56 12.20 -15.14
N ASP A 151 -10.45 12.81 -14.37
CA ASP A 151 -11.11 14.07 -14.68
C ASP A 151 -10.73 15.18 -13.68
N GLY A 152 -9.62 15.00 -12.97
CA GLY A 152 -9.18 15.89 -11.87
C GLY A 152 -9.86 15.60 -10.54
N SER A 153 -10.69 14.56 -10.44
CA SER A 153 -11.25 14.08 -9.17
C SER A 153 -10.77 12.67 -8.81
N TYR A 154 -10.81 12.38 -7.50
CA TYR A 154 -10.26 11.17 -6.91
C TYR A 154 -11.22 10.63 -5.86
N LYS A 155 -11.51 9.34 -5.92
CA LYS A 155 -12.37 8.66 -4.95
C LYS A 155 -11.51 8.08 -3.82
N ILE A 156 -11.85 8.36 -2.58
CA ILE A 156 -11.21 7.82 -1.38
C ILE A 156 -12.23 6.96 -0.64
N LEU A 157 -11.84 5.75 -0.22
CA LEU A 157 -12.71 4.85 0.53
C LEU A 157 -12.19 4.69 1.97
N LEU A 158 -13.08 4.78 2.96
CA LEU A 158 -12.77 4.58 4.37
C LEU A 158 -13.65 3.48 4.96
N GLN A 159 -13.09 2.62 5.80
CA GLN A 159 -13.86 1.68 6.62
C GLN A 159 -13.10 1.43 7.92
N MET A 160 -13.80 1.54 9.06
CA MET A 160 -13.27 1.26 10.38
C MET A 160 -14.07 0.13 11.03
N HIS A 161 -13.41 -0.80 11.69
CA HIS A 161 -14.11 -1.87 12.38
C HIS A 161 -14.82 -1.37 13.65
N PRO A 162 -16.04 -1.84 13.99
CA PRO A 162 -16.79 -1.39 15.16
C PRO A 162 -16.07 -1.48 16.51
N SER A 163 -15.20 -2.49 16.69
CA SER A 163 -14.36 -2.62 17.91
C SER A 163 -13.29 -1.53 18.06
N PHE A 164 -13.11 -0.68 17.05
CA PHE A 164 -12.17 0.43 17.01
C PHE A 164 -12.88 1.77 16.86
N ALA A 165 -14.16 1.88 17.25
CA ALA A 165 -14.83 3.17 17.36
C ALA A 165 -14.00 4.16 18.21
N GLY A 166 -14.01 5.44 17.82
CA GLY A 166 -13.22 6.48 18.46
C GLY A 166 -12.74 7.56 17.49
N VAL A 167 -11.90 8.45 17.99
CA VAL A 167 -11.38 9.60 17.24
C VAL A 167 -10.04 9.24 16.61
N TYR A 168 -9.94 9.42 15.29
CA TYR A 168 -8.73 9.15 14.52
C TYR A 168 -8.36 10.36 13.67
N ARG A 169 -7.06 10.53 13.42
CA ARG A 169 -6.57 11.54 12.51
C ARG A 169 -6.61 10.98 11.08
N PHE A 170 -7.27 11.72 10.19
CA PHE A 170 -7.27 11.47 8.76
C PHE A 170 -6.46 12.54 8.05
N ARG A 171 -5.46 12.10 7.27
CA ARG A 171 -4.62 12.98 6.47
C ARG A 171 -4.65 12.57 5.00
N VAL A 172 -4.68 13.58 4.13
CA VAL A 172 -4.41 13.46 2.70
C VAL A 172 -3.24 14.38 2.38
N ILE A 173 -2.18 13.82 1.80
CA ILE A 173 -0.94 14.52 1.47
C ILE A 173 -0.74 14.44 -0.04
N LEU A 174 -0.64 15.58 -0.70
CA LEU A 174 -0.27 15.66 -2.10
C LEU A 174 1.23 15.44 -2.24
N GLY A 175 1.62 14.26 -2.71
CA GLY A 175 3.01 13.89 -2.93
C GLY A 175 3.55 14.43 -4.24
N PHE A 176 2.81 14.21 -5.33
CA PHE A 176 3.18 14.63 -6.68
C PHE A 176 1.95 15.03 -7.48
N SER A 177 2.12 15.96 -8.42
CA SER A 177 1.13 16.22 -9.45
C SER A 177 1.54 15.66 -10.81
N ASN A 178 0.58 15.45 -11.70
CA ASN A 178 0.80 15.20 -13.15
C ASN A 178 1.77 14.04 -13.45
N PHE A 179 1.66 12.94 -12.69
CA PHE A 179 2.55 11.79 -12.78
C PHE A 179 4.04 12.11 -12.56
N HIS A 180 4.39 13.26 -11.97
CA HIS A 180 5.79 13.65 -11.78
C HIS A 180 6.57 12.71 -10.86
N GLY A 181 5.88 11.94 -10.01
CA GLY A 181 6.49 10.85 -9.23
C GLY A 181 7.13 9.77 -10.11
N LEU A 182 6.67 9.60 -11.35
CA LEU A 182 7.22 8.63 -12.30
C LEU A 182 8.50 9.10 -13.00
N HIS A 183 8.86 10.38 -12.88
CA HIS A 183 10.09 10.87 -13.48
C HIS A 183 11.33 10.18 -12.88
N ARG A 184 12.40 10.08 -13.66
CA ARG A 184 13.69 9.53 -13.19
C ARG A 184 14.26 10.30 -11.99
N ARG A 185 14.04 11.62 -11.94
CA ARG A 185 14.54 12.51 -10.86
C ARG A 185 13.39 13.32 -10.26
N PRO A 186 12.49 12.69 -9.50
CA PRO A 186 11.21 13.29 -9.12
C PRO A 186 11.33 14.38 -8.04
N GLN A 187 12.50 14.52 -7.40
CA GLN A 187 12.73 15.36 -6.20
C GLN A 187 12.24 16.80 -6.36
N GLN A 188 12.47 17.42 -7.52
CA GLN A 188 12.09 18.81 -7.77
C GLN A 188 10.57 19.03 -7.91
N TRP A 189 9.80 17.95 -8.06
CA TRP A 189 8.33 17.98 -8.15
C TRP A 189 7.66 17.41 -6.90
N PHE A 190 8.42 16.99 -5.90
CA PHE A 190 7.88 16.49 -4.66
C PHE A 190 7.29 17.64 -3.86
N ARG A 191 6.03 17.49 -3.44
CA ARG A 191 5.27 18.56 -2.80
C ARG A 191 5.15 18.39 -1.30
N ASN A 192 4.86 17.18 -0.83
CA ASN A 192 4.65 16.88 0.59
C ASN A 192 3.68 17.86 1.26
N GLU A 193 2.61 18.22 0.57
CA GLU A 193 1.65 19.20 1.05
C GLU A 193 0.48 18.48 1.69
N THR A 194 0.28 18.65 3.00
CA THR A 194 -0.93 18.16 3.66
C THR A 194 -2.11 19.01 3.20
N VAL A 195 -2.98 18.41 2.39
CA VAL A 195 -4.13 19.08 1.77
C VAL A 195 -5.44 18.81 2.51
N VAL A 196 -5.48 17.76 3.33
CA VAL A 196 -6.53 17.47 4.31
C VAL A 196 -5.86 17.02 5.59
N ASP A 197 -6.26 17.62 6.71
CA ASP A 197 -5.85 17.20 8.06
C ASP A 197 -7.01 17.44 9.01
N MET A 198 -7.66 16.37 9.44
CA MET A 198 -8.84 16.46 10.30
C MET A 198 -8.92 15.26 11.24
N HIS A 199 -9.71 15.42 12.29
CA HIS A 199 -10.09 14.33 13.17
C HIS A 199 -11.50 13.87 12.81
N ILE A 200 -11.64 12.56 12.65
CA ILE A 200 -12.91 11.88 12.37
C ILE A 200 -13.25 11.04 13.59
N GLU A 201 -14.47 11.18 14.08
CA GLU A 201 -15.03 10.31 15.11
C GLU A 201 -15.81 9.18 14.44
N PHE A 202 -15.31 7.95 14.56
CA PHE A 202 -16.02 6.76 14.13
C PHE A 202 -16.92 6.27 15.25
N VAL A 203 -18.23 6.27 15.02
CA VAL A 203 -19.25 5.90 16.02
C VAL A 203 -19.90 4.57 15.66
N ASN A 204 -20.33 3.83 16.67
CA ASN A 204 -21.19 2.66 16.47
C ASN A 204 -22.64 3.17 16.49
N GLU A 205 -23.38 3.02 15.41
CA GLU A 205 -24.83 3.32 15.42
C GLU A 205 -25.61 2.21 16.15
N GLU A 206 -26.52 2.62 17.04
CA GLU A 206 -27.58 1.77 17.58
C GLU A 206 -28.75 1.77 16.58
N HIS A 207 -28.70 0.90 15.56
CA HIS A 207 -29.86 0.76 14.68
C HIS A 207 -31.03 0.11 15.45
N ASP A 208 -32.12 0.86 15.55
CA ASP A 208 -33.34 0.67 16.36
C ASP A 208 -34.15 -0.62 16.07
N SER A 209 -33.59 -1.60 15.35
CA SER A 209 -34.22 -2.91 15.17
C SER A 209 -33.30 -4.08 14.75
N SER A 210 -31.99 -3.88 14.55
CA SER A 210 -31.11 -4.96 14.03
C SER A 210 -29.69 -5.06 14.61
N GLY A 211 -29.32 -4.21 15.58
CA GLY A 211 -28.02 -4.29 16.24
C GLY A 211 -26.86 -3.69 15.42
N VAL A 212 -25.68 -3.67 16.03
CA VAL A 212 -24.43 -3.10 15.48
C VAL A 212 -24.07 -3.78 14.14
N ILE A 213 -23.67 -3.00 13.13
CA ILE A 213 -23.17 -3.56 11.85
C ILE A 213 -22.02 -4.52 12.14
N HIS A 214 -22.22 -5.80 11.83
CA HIS A 214 -21.23 -6.84 12.07
C HIS A 214 -20.41 -7.09 10.79
N LEU A 215 -19.14 -6.66 10.81
CA LEU A 215 -18.20 -7.06 9.77
C LEU A 215 -17.84 -8.55 9.90
N PRO A 216 -17.54 -9.24 8.79
CA PRO A 216 -17.23 -10.65 8.82
C PRO A 216 -15.94 -10.86 9.61
N ARG A 217 -15.93 -11.89 10.46
CA ARG A 217 -14.72 -12.25 11.20
C ARG A 217 -13.58 -12.57 10.23
N LEU A 218 -12.38 -12.03 10.47
CA LEU A 218 -11.21 -12.39 9.68
C LEU A 218 -10.81 -13.83 9.94
N ASN A 219 -10.91 -14.66 8.91
CA ASN A 219 -10.38 -16.01 8.93
C ASN A 219 -8.86 -15.98 8.75
N GLN A 220 -8.20 -17.07 9.13
CA GLN A 220 -6.77 -17.20 8.83
C GLN A 220 -6.57 -17.30 7.33
N CYS A 221 -5.53 -16.65 6.82
CA CYS A 221 -5.20 -16.69 5.41
C CYS A 221 -5.02 -18.11 4.90
N THR A 222 -5.70 -18.44 3.80
CA THR A 222 -5.53 -19.67 3.03
C THR A 222 -4.65 -19.42 1.80
N LYS A 223 -4.51 -20.42 0.93
CA LYS A 223 -3.78 -20.28 -0.33
C LYS A 223 -4.46 -19.30 -1.30
N GLU A 224 -5.79 -19.27 -1.28
CA GLU A 224 -6.63 -18.44 -2.17
C GLU A 224 -6.45 -16.95 -1.86
N ASP A 225 -6.28 -16.61 -0.58
CA ASP A 225 -6.02 -15.25 -0.11
C ASP A 225 -4.72 -14.65 -0.71
N PHE A 226 -3.70 -15.48 -0.93
CA PHE A 226 -2.47 -15.04 -1.61
C PHE A 226 -2.64 -14.91 -3.14
N GLN A 227 -3.76 -15.31 -3.75
CA GLN A 227 -4.01 -15.09 -5.18
C GLN A 227 -4.55 -13.69 -5.49
N LEU A 228 -4.88 -12.90 -4.47
CA LEU A 228 -5.36 -11.53 -4.64
C LEU A 228 -4.21 -10.64 -5.10
N ASP A 229 -4.51 -9.75 -6.05
CA ASP A 229 -3.51 -8.92 -6.73
C ASP A 229 -3.00 -7.76 -5.87
N SER A 230 -3.82 -7.29 -4.95
CA SER A 230 -3.51 -6.15 -4.07
C SER A 230 -4.19 -6.34 -2.73
N TRP A 231 -3.57 -5.80 -1.68
CA TRP A 231 -4.10 -5.89 -0.34
C TRP A 231 -4.64 -4.54 0.12
N LEU A 232 -5.61 -4.60 1.04
CA LEU A 232 -6.00 -3.46 1.84
C LEU A 232 -5.97 -3.85 3.31
N GLY A 233 -4.84 -3.56 3.93
CA GLY A 233 -4.56 -3.94 5.30
C GLY A 233 -4.74 -2.85 6.32
N ARG A 234 -4.58 -3.27 7.56
CA ARG A 234 -4.53 -2.40 8.73
C ARG A 234 -3.58 -2.96 9.76
N TRP A 235 -2.93 -2.05 10.44
CA TRP A 235 -2.29 -2.28 11.71
C TRP A 235 -3.26 -1.99 12.83
N VAL A 236 -3.39 -2.93 13.76
CA VAL A 236 -4.17 -2.78 14.98
C VAL A 236 -3.27 -3.03 16.18
N SER A 237 -3.47 -2.30 17.28
CA SER A 237 -2.71 -2.51 18.51
C SER A 237 -3.59 -3.00 19.65
N PHE A 238 -3.14 -4.07 20.32
CA PHE A 238 -3.71 -4.57 21.56
C PHE A 238 -2.63 -4.47 22.64
N GLY A 239 -2.84 -3.59 23.63
CA GLY A 239 -1.91 -3.42 24.74
C GLY A 239 -0.76 -2.45 24.46
N HIS A 240 -1.04 -1.36 23.75
CA HIS A 240 -0.11 -0.24 23.63
C HIS A 240 0.35 0.23 25.03
N ASN A 241 1.65 0.12 25.28
CA ASN A 241 2.31 0.61 26.47
C ASN A 241 3.10 1.88 26.13
N PRO A 242 2.60 3.08 26.47
CA PRO A 242 3.28 4.33 26.13
C PRO A 242 4.63 4.50 26.85
N SER A 243 4.85 3.74 27.94
CA SER A 243 6.10 3.75 28.70
C SER A 243 7.12 2.74 28.18
N CYS A 244 6.80 1.97 27.13
CA CYS A 244 7.75 1.03 26.55
C CYS A 244 8.94 1.79 25.93
N SER A 245 10.14 1.36 26.28
CA SER A 245 11.38 1.87 25.71
C SER A 245 12.26 0.71 25.23
N VAL A 246 13.21 1.05 24.38
CA VAL A 246 14.16 0.11 23.81
C VAL A 246 15.11 -0.44 24.89
N ASP A 247 15.40 -1.75 24.86
CA ASP A 247 16.35 -2.36 25.78
C ASP A 247 17.82 -2.09 25.40
N LYS A 248 18.76 -2.58 26.22
CA LYS A 248 20.22 -2.42 25.99
C LYS A 248 20.71 -3.03 24.66
N ARG A 249 19.94 -3.93 24.04
CA ARG A 249 20.24 -4.56 22.75
C ARG A 249 19.49 -3.89 21.59
N GLY A 250 18.77 -2.80 21.84
CA GLY A 250 18.01 -2.13 20.80
C GLY A 250 16.65 -2.75 20.53
N ARG A 251 16.11 -3.61 21.41
CA ARG A 251 14.87 -4.36 21.17
C ARG A 251 13.65 -3.76 21.87
N PHE A 252 12.50 -3.79 21.19
CA PHE A 252 11.22 -3.27 21.67
C PHE A 252 10.33 -4.35 22.30
N ARG A 253 10.80 -4.93 23.41
CA ARG A 253 10.09 -6.01 24.13
C ARG A 253 9.01 -5.46 25.06
N CYS A 254 7.99 -4.84 24.47
CA CYS A 254 6.96 -4.09 25.19
C CYS A 254 5.89 -4.97 25.85
N LEU A 255 5.70 -6.18 25.35
CA LEU A 255 4.63 -7.09 25.78
C LEU A 255 5.19 -8.22 26.64
N ASP A 256 4.32 -8.81 27.47
CA ASP A 256 4.61 -10.07 28.15
C ASP A 256 4.99 -11.15 27.10
N ALA A 257 6.05 -11.93 27.34
CA ALA A 257 6.51 -12.97 26.41
C ALA A 257 5.44 -14.02 26.07
N LYS A 258 4.41 -14.18 26.92
CA LYS A 258 3.27 -15.08 26.72
C LYS A 258 2.07 -14.39 26.05
N ALA A 259 2.15 -13.08 25.77
CA ALA A 259 1.08 -12.34 25.12
C ALA A 259 0.69 -13.01 23.80
N ARG A 260 -0.62 -13.20 23.63
CA ARG A 260 -1.20 -13.83 22.45
C ARG A 260 -1.91 -12.79 21.61
N CYS A 261 -1.96 -13.07 20.32
CA CYS A 261 -2.82 -12.37 19.39
C CYS A 261 -4.26 -12.33 19.87
N SER A 262 -4.90 -11.17 19.69
CA SER A 262 -6.34 -11.00 19.88
C SER A 262 -7.06 -11.43 18.61
N ASP A 263 -8.00 -12.36 18.76
CA ASP A 263 -8.92 -12.73 17.70
C ASP A 263 -9.80 -11.52 17.30
N PRO A 264 -10.17 -11.34 16.02
CA PRO A 264 -9.80 -12.17 14.87
C PRO A 264 -8.53 -11.70 14.12
N TRP A 265 -7.75 -10.78 14.67
CA TRP A 265 -6.75 -10.00 13.92
C TRP A 265 -5.50 -10.77 13.55
N CYS A 266 -5.12 -11.72 14.39
CA CYS A 266 -4.02 -12.64 14.13
C CYS A 266 -4.16 -13.90 14.99
N ARG A 267 -3.28 -14.88 14.79
CA ARG A 267 -3.10 -16.00 15.73
C ARG A 267 -1.62 -16.16 16.09
N GLY A 268 -1.33 -16.64 17.30
CA GLY A 268 0.04 -16.92 17.74
C GLY A 268 0.56 -15.97 18.82
N PRO A 269 1.85 -16.02 19.16
CA PRO A 269 2.46 -15.19 20.20
C PRO A 269 2.82 -13.79 19.66
N ILE A 270 1.97 -12.80 19.89
CA ILE A 270 2.19 -11.43 19.38
C ILE A 270 3.48 -10.79 19.89
N ALA A 271 3.96 -11.19 21.08
CA ALA A 271 5.22 -10.72 21.63
C ALA A 271 6.45 -11.03 20.76
N ALA A 272 6.37 -12.04 19.86
CA ALA A 272 7.44 -12.37 18.92
C ALA A 272 7.71 -11.25 17.89
N LEU A 273 6.73 -10.37 17.66
CA LEU A 273 6.91 -9.21 16.77
C LEU A 273 7.77 -8.12 17.41
N GLU A 274 7.94 -8.14 18.74
CA GLU A 274 8.56 -7.04 19.49
C GLU A 274 7.97 -5.68 19.09
N SER A 275 6.67 -5.70 18.84
CA SER A 275 5.87 -4.51 18.60
C SER A 275 5.23 -4.09 19.92
N ASN A 276 4.93 -2.80 20.03
CA ASN A 276 4.14 -2.27 21.14
C ASN A 276 2.64 -2.57 20.96
N GLY A 277 2.31 -3.86 20.82
CA GLY A 277 0.95 -4.36 20.59
C GLY A 277 0.51 -4.42 19.12
N TRP A 278 1.29 -3.84 18.20
CA TRP A 278 0.93 -3.71 16.78
C TRP A 278 1.00 -5.05 16.03
N VAL A 279 -0.06 -5.35 15.29
CA VAL A 279 -0.12 -6.47 14.35
C VAL A 279 -0.88 -6.07 13.09
N TYR A 280 -0.50 -6.67 11.96
CA TYR A 280 -1.11 -6.42 10.67
C TYR A 280 -2.10 -7.51 10.27
N SER A 281 -3.19 -7.11 9.64
CA SER A 281 -4.16 -7.98 8.97
C SER A 281 -4.62 -7.36 7.65
N ALA A 282 -5.02 -8.18 6.69
CA ALA A 282 -5.54 -7.75 5.39
C ALA A 282 -6.97 -8.30 5.19
N HIS A 283 -7.33 -8.77 4.00
CA HIS A 283 -8.58 -9.52 3.78
C HIS A 283 -8.68 -10.79 4.66
N CYS A 284 -7.56 -11.24 5.24
CA CYS A 284 -7.44 -12.35 6.17
C CYS A 284 -6.48 -12.01 7.33
N ALA A 285 -6.48 -12.88 8.35
CA ALA A 285 -5.62 -12.79 9.52
C ALA A 285 -4.36 -13.64 9.37
N PHE A 286 -3.21 -13.08 9.71
CA PHE A 286 -1.94 -13.78 9.62
C PHE A 286 -1.59 -14.54 10.90
N ARG A 287 -0.82 -15.62 10.74
CA ARG A 287 -0.24 -16.36 11.86
C ARG A 287 1.12 -15.80 12.22
N ILE A 288 1.32 -15.52 13.50
CA ILE A 288 2.64 -15.31 14.10
C ILE A 288 3.18 -16.68 14.51
N PHE A 289 4.31 -17.05 13.93
CA PHE A 289 4.90 -18.38 14.07
C PHE A 289 5.75 -18.48 15.32
N THR A 290 5.62 -19.59 16.05
CA THR A 290 6.65 -20.00 17.00
C THR A 290 7.84 -20.57 16.23
N GLN A 291 9.02 -20.61 16.88
CA GLN A 291 10.20 -21.26 16.33
C GLN A 291 9.93 -22.74 15.97
N ASP A 292 9.20 -23.47 16.81
CA ASP A 292 8.84 -24.86 16.55
C ASP A 292 7.93 -25.03 15.32
N ASP A 293 6.93 -24.15 15.17
CA ASP A 293 6.04 -24.19 14.02
C ASP A 293 6.78 -23.86 12.71
N ALA A 294 7.70 -22.90 12.76
CA ALA A 294 8.54 -22.53 11.63
C ALA A 294 9.42 -23.70 11.18
N TRP A 295 10.15 -24.32 12.11
CA TRP A 295 10.99 -25.50 11.81
C TRP A 295 10.18 -26.71 11.33
N ARG A 296 8.97 -26.93 11.87
CA ARG A 296 8.07 -28.00 11.39
C ARG A 296 7.66 -27.75 9.94
N CYS A 297 7.29 -26.53 9.60
CA CYS A 297 6.86 -26.16 8.26
C CYS A 297 8.00 -26.20 7.23
N LEU A 298 9.20 -25.76 7.60
CA LEU A 298 10.31 -25.57 6.68
C LEU A 298 11.27 -26.76 6.59
N ASN A 299 10.99 -27.82 7.33
CA ASN A 299 11.84 -28.99 7.38
C ASN A 299 12.12 -29.55 5.98
N LYS A 300 13.41 -29.62 5.64
CA LYS A 300 13.96 -30.08 4.35
C LYS A 300 13.48 -29.26 3.13
N LYS A 301 12.97 -28.06 3.34
CA LYS A 301 12.62 -27.15 2.25
C LYS A 301 13.83 -26.37 1.76
N TRP A 302 13.78 -26.01 0.48
CA TRP A 302 14.67 -25.06 -0.17
C TRP A 302 13.89 -23.82 -0.59
N ILE A 303 14.28 -22.66 -0.04
CA ILE A 303 13.69 -21.35 -0.36
C ILE A 303 14.71 -20.54 -1.16
N PHE A 304 14.30 -20.05 -2.33
CA PHE A 304 15.14 -19.25 -3.22
C PHE A 304 14.65 -17.80 -3.24
N PHE A 305 15.46 -16.87 -2.77
CA PHE A 305 15.17 -15.44 -2.84
C PHE A 305 15.84 -14.83 -4.07
N TRP A 306 15.06 -14.15 -4.90
CA TRP A 306 15.58 -13.29 -5.97
C TRP A 306 15.07 -11.87 -5.75
N GLY A 307 15.95 -10.94 -5.43
CA GLY A 307 15.47 -9.64 -4.96
C GLY A 307 16.52 -8.66 -4.51
N ASP A 308 16.07 -7.54 -3.96
CA ASP A 308 16.93 -6.43 -3.59
C ASP A 308 17.48 -6.56 -2.16
N SER A 309 18.07 -5.47 -1.66
CA SER A 309 18.67 -5.44 -0.33
C SER A 309 17.65 -5.55 0.82
N ASN A 310 16.34 -5.36 0.56
CA ASN A 310 15.33 -5.66 1.57
C ASN A 310 15.25 -7.17 1.86
N HIS A 311 15.45 -8.03 0.85
CA HIS A 311 15.50 -9.48 1.11
C HIS A 311 16.65 -9.87 2.03
N VAL A 312 17.80 -9.19 1.94
CA VAL A 312 18.93 -9.43 2.85
C VAL A 312 18.52 -9.14 4.30
N ASP A 313 17.87 -8.00 4.53
CA ASP A 313 17.39 -7.59 5.84
C ASP A 313 16.28 -8.54 6.36
N THR A 314 15.30 -8.89 5.51
CA THR A 314 14.22 -9.84 5.83
C THR A 314 14.76 -11.24 6.13
N ILE A 315 15.73 -11.75 5.36
CA ILE A 315 16.36 -13.07 5.62
C ILE A 315 17.10 -13.04 6.95
N ARG A 316 17.89 -12.00 7.23
CA ARG A 316 18.58 -11.84 8.51
C ARG A 316 17.59 -11.87 9.67
N ASN A 317 16.49 -11.15 9.56
CA ASN A 317 15.42 -11.14 10.57
C ASN A 317 14.74 -12.49 10.70
N PHE A 318 14.45 -13.16 9.58
CA PHE A 318 13.89 -14.51 9.56
C PHE A 318 14.78 -15.52 10.31
N LEU A 319 16.08 -15.50 10.04
CA LEU A 319 17.04 -16.37 10.73
C LEU A 319 17.09 -16.08 12.24
N ASN A 320 17.19 -14.81 12.64
CA ASN A 320 17.35 -14.45 14.05
C ASN A 320 16.06 -14.63 14.88
N PHE A 321 14.92 -14.13 14.38
CA PHE A 321 13.70 -13.98 15.18
C PHE A 321 12.73 -15.14 15.04
N VAL A 322 12.74 -15.85 13.90
CA VAL A 322 11.80 -16.95 13.64
C VAL A 322 12.49 -18.30 13.73
N LEU A 323 13.66 -18.48 13.11
CA LEU A 323 14.41 -19.73 13.23
C LEU A 323 15.23 -19.83 14.53
N GLY A 324 15.43 -18.70 15.21
CA GLY A 324 16.07 -18.60 16.52
C GLY A 324 17.58 -18.76 16.48
N PHE A 325 18.24 -18.37 15.39
CA PHE A 325 19.68 -18.17 15.38
C PHE A 325 20.04 -16.91 16.19
N GLU A 326 21.19 -16.92 16.86
CA GLU A 326 21.64 -15.75 17.61
C GLU A 326 22.76 -15.02 16.86
N ASN A 327 22.69 -13.68 16.86
CA ASN A 327 23.76 -12.78 16.43
C ASN A 327 24.18 -12.90 14.95
N ILE A 328 23.25 -13.25 14.05
CA ILE A 328 23.51 -13.07 12.62
C ILE A 328 23.37 -11.57 12.32
N LEU A 329 24.52 -10.89 12.22
CA LEU A 329 24.59 -9.44 12.04
C LEU A 329 24.20 -9.02 10.62
N GLU A 330 24.60 -9.80 9.62
CA GLU A 330 24.31 -9.58 8.21
C GLU A 330 24.31 -10.91 7.45
N VAL A 331 23.66 -10.92 6.30
CA VAL A 331 23.78 -12.00 5.31
C VAL A 331 24.29 -11.40 4.01
N SER A 332 25.04 -12.18 3.22
CA SER A 332 25.59 -11.71 1.96
C SER A 332 24.48 -11.42 0.94
N ARG A 333 24.73 -10.50 0.01
CA ARG A 333 23.83 -10.22 -1.13
C ARG A 333 23.65 -11.44 -2.05
N ARG A 334 24.63 -12.34 -2.08
CA ARG A 334 24.54 -13.64 -2.76
C ARG A 334 25.08 -14.72 -1.86
N PHE A 335 24.29 -15.76 -1.63
CA PHE A 335 24.74 -16.95 -0.90
C PHE A 335 23.81 -18.12 -1.19
N ASP A 336 24.29 -19.31 -0.87
CA ASP A 336 23.51 -20.53 -0.78
C ASP A 336 23.96 -21.29 0.46
N ALA A 337 23.06 -21.46 1.43
CA ALA A 337 23.41 -22.00 2.74
C ALA A 337 22.31 -22.89 3.30
N THR A 338 22.71 -23.97 3.96
CA THR A 338 21.81 -24.85 4.70
C THR A 338 21.92 -24.57 6.19
N TYR A 339 20.79 -24.24 6.81
CA TYR A 339 20.65 -23.94 8.22
C TYR A 339 20.05 -25.14 8.93
N TYR A 340 20.70 -25.61 9.99
CA TYR A 340 20.31 -26.81 10.73
C TYR A 340 19.80 -26.45 12.12
N ARG A 341 18.65 -26.99 12.52
CA ARG A 341 18.26 -27.08 13.94
C ARG A 341 18.95 -28.27 14.60
N HIS A 342 18.97 -29.38 13.87
CA HIS A 342 19.68 -30.63 14.17
C HIS A 342 19.89 -31.41 12.85
N PRO A 343 20.71 -32.48 12.80
CA PRO A 343 21.11 -33.09 11.52
C PRO A 343 19.96 -33.56 10.61
N SER A 344 18.82 -33.95 11.19
CA SER A 344 17.63 -34.40 10.45
C SER A 344 16.60 -33.30 10.13
N GLN A 345 16.79 -32.08 10.65
CA GLN A 345 15.90 -30.93 10.42
C GLN A 345 16.69 -29.69 10.00
N TYR A 346 16.50 -29.31 8.73
CA TYR A 346 17.22 -28.22 8.10
C TYR A 346 16.34 -27.43 7.12
N VAL A 347 16.78 -26.25 6.72
CA VAL A 347 16.23 -25.48 5.61
C VAL A 347 17.39 -24.93 4.77
N ARG A 348 17.31 -25.05 3.45
CA ARG A 348 18.27 -24.43 2.52
C ARG A 348 17.71 -23.09 2.08
N ILE A 349 18.54 -22.04 2.14
CA ILE A 349 18.17 -20.70 1.69
C ILE A 349 19.22 -20.26 0.68
N THR A 350 18.75 -19.88 -0.51
CA THR A 350 19.55 -19.22 -1.52
C THR A 350 19.10 -17.77 -1.64
N SER A 351 20.04 -16.84 -1.79
CA SER A 351 19.75 -15.44 -2.08
C SER A 351 20.51 -15.00 -3.32
N MET A 352 19.79 -14.41 -4.27
CA MET A 352 20.32 -13.83 -5.49
C MET A 352 19.92 -12.36 -5.58
N PHE A 353 20.85 -11.47 -5.23
CA PHE A 353 20.65 -10.03 -5.33
C PHE A 353 20.40 -9.59 -6.78
N ASN A 354 19.27 -8.94 -7.03
CA ASN A 354 18.86 -8.38 -8.32
C ASN A 354 19.02 -6.86 -8.41
N GLY A 355 19.44 -6.19 -7.32
CA GLY A 355 19.68 -4.75 -7.38
C GLY A 355 20.81 -4.38 -8.33
N HIS A 356 21.68 -5.34 -8.66
CA HIS A 356 22.61 -5.32 -9.79
C HIS A 356 23.15 -6.73 -10.10
N SER A 357 23.48 -6.99 -11.36
CA SER A 357 24.25 -8.13 -11.89
C SER A 357 25.64 -8.27 -11.25
N ASN A 358 26.22 -7.20 -10.71
CA ASN A 358 27.44 -7.17 -9.90
C ASN A 358 27.10 -6.83 -8.45
N THR A 359 27.43 -7.71 -7.50
CA THR A 359 27.07 -7.56 -6.07
C THR A 359 27.57 -6.28 -5.40
N SER A 360 28.66 -5.70 -5.90
CA SER A 360 29.24 -4.47 -5.36
C SER A 360 28.54 -3.20 -5.86
N GLN A 361 27.60 -3.31 -6.79
CA GLN A 361 26.88 -2.20 -7.40
C GLN A 361 25.38 -2.26 -7.07
N ASN A 362 24.63 -1.25 -7.53
CA ASN A 362 23.20 -1.10 -7.30
C ASN A 362 22.53 -0.39 -8.50
N HIS A 363 21.20 -0.37 -8.50
CA HIS A 363 20.35 0.41 -9.41
C HIS A 363 20.11 -0.20 -10.80
N GLU A 364 20.04 -1.53 -10.91
CA GLU A 364 19.51 -2.19 -12.13
C GLU A 364 18.11 -2.75 -11.92
N GLY A 365 17.86 -3.44 -10.80
CA GLY A 365 16.59 -4.15 -10.57
C GLY A 365 16.35 -5.23 -11.62
N LEU A 366 15.23 -5.17 -12.33
CA LEU A 366 14.91 -6.08 -13.43
C LEU A 366 15.95 -6.04 -14.55
N TYR A 367 16.65 -4.92 -14.74
CA TYR A 367 17.70 -4.81 -15.76
C TYR A 367 18.87 -5.76 -15.51
N SER A 368 19.08 -6.24 -14.27
CA SER A 368 20.14 -7.20 -13.96
C SER A 368 20.07 -8.48 -14.81
N LEU A 369 18.89 -8.86 -15.29
CA LEU A 369 18.67 -10.00 -16.19
C LEU A 369 19.13 -9.75 -17.64
N HIS A 370 19.64 -8.55 -17.98
CA HIS A 370 20.29 -8.32 -19.27
C HIS A 370 21.72 -8.85 -19.31
N ASP A 371 22.31 -9.11 -18.14
CA ASP A 371 23.66 -9.67 -18.05
C ASP A 371 23.60 -11.20 -18.19
N ASP A 372 24.30 -11.73 -19.19
CA ASP A 372 24.30 -13.17 -19.51
C ASP A 372 24.90 -14.01 -18.37
N ALA A 373 25.99 -13.53 -17.76
CA ALA A 373 26.64 -14.24 -16.66
C ALA A 373 25.76 -14.29 -15.41
N TYR A 374 24.99 -13.24 -15.15
CA TYR A 374 24.01 -13.21 -14.07
C TYR A 374 22.86 -14.18 -14.31
N ARG A 375 22.29 -14.21 -15.53
CA ARG A 375 21.27 -15.18 -15.91
C ARG A 375 21.75 -16.63 -15.80
N GLU A 376 22.95 -16.90 -16.31
CA GLU A 376 23.59 -18.20 -16.24
C GLU A 376 23.76 -18.68 -14.79
N ARG A 377 24.22 -17.78 -13.91
CA ARG A 377 24.38 -18.09 -12.49
C ARG A 377 23.06 -18.37 -11.77
N ILE A 378 21.97 -17.69 -12.14
CA ILE A 378 20.64 -18.06 -11.63
C ILE A 378 20.28 -19.45 -12.15
N ALA A 379 20.46 -19.70 -13.45
CA ALA A 379 20.09 -20.95 -14.09
C ALA A 379 20.84 -22.17 -13.51
N GLU A 380 22.07 -22.01 -13.04
CA GLU A 380 22.85 -23.06 -12.36
C GLU A 380 22.09 -23.72 -11.21
N PHE A 381 21.29 -22.98 -10.44
CA PHE A 381 20.49 -23.54 -9.34
C PHE A 381 19.31 -24.38 -9.79
N PHE A 382 18.94 -24.33 -11.07
CA PHE A 382 17.79 -25.06 -11.63
C PHE A 382 18.24 -26.20 -12.56
N ARG A 383 19.56 -26.49 -12.58
CA ARG A 383 20.13 -27.62 -13.33
C ARG A 383 19.95 -28.94 -12.56
N GLU A 384 20.07 -30.05 -13.29
CA GLU A 384 20.14 -31.41 -12.73
C GLU A 384 18.88 -31.90 -11.99
N GLY A 385 17.70 -31.38 -12.33
CA GLY A 385 16.42 -31.90 -11.82
C GLY A 385 16.14 -31.54 -10.36
N THR A 386 16.87 -30.58 -9.80
CA THR A 386 16.58 -29.99 -8.49
C THR A 386 15.96 -28.61 -8.68
N ALA A 387 14.90 -28.31 -7.92
CA ALA A 387 14.25 -27.01 -7.90
C ALA A 387 13.92 -26.64 -6.45
N PRO A 388 13.91 -25.34 -6.11
CA PRO A 388 13.45 -24.90 -4.79
C PRO A 388 11.97 -25.24 -4.59
N ASP A 389 11.54 -25.40 -3.34
CA ASP A 389 10.13 -25.55 -2.99
C ASP A 389 9.35 -24.24 -3.22
N ALA A 390 10.04 -23.11 -3.05
CA ALA A 390 9.48 -21.79 -3.25
C ALA A 390 10.53 -20.79 -3.75
N ILE A 391 10.09 -19.87 -4.60
CA ILE A 391 10.85 -18.68 -4.99
C ILE A 391 10.15 -17.46 -4.38
N ILE A 392 10.88 -16.63 -3.64
CA ILE A 392 10.38 -15.33 -3.17
C ILE A 392 11.06 -14.25 -4.02
N MET A 393 10.26 -13.55 -4.81
CA MET A 393 10.70 -12.52 -5.74
C MET A 393 10.33 -11.12 -5.25
N ASN A 394 11.22 -10.15 -5.41
CA ASN A 394 10.84 -8.74 -5.40
C ASN A 394 11.67 -7.92 -6.39
N SER A 395 11.11 -6.81 -6.86
CA SER A 395 11.82 -5.76 -7.58
C SER A 395 11.09 -4.43 -7.39
N GLY A 396 11.75 -3.29 -7.60
CA GLY A 396 11.14 -1.98 -7.43
C GLY A 396 12.12 -0.86 -7.15
N LEU A 397 12.80 -0.88 -5.99
CA LEU A 397 13.61 0.29 -5.58
C LEU A 397 14.72 0.62 -6.58
N HIS A 398 15.45 -0.41 -7.03
CA HIS A 398 16.50 -0.24 -8.02
C HIS A 398 15.94 0.09 -9.41
N ASP A 399 14.78 -0.46 -9.76
CA ASP A 399 14.05 -0.13 -11.00
C ASP A 399 13.65 1.35 -11.05
N GLY A 400 13.25 1.93 -9.92
CA GLY A 400 12.89 3.35 -9.83
C GLY A 400 14.04 4.29 -10.21
N VAL A 401 15.29 3.84 -10.01
CA VAL A 401 16.50 4.58 -10.39
C VAL A 401 16.93 4.28 -11.84
N TYR A 402 16.85 3.02 -12.25
CA TYR A 402 17.33 2.56 -13.55
C TYR A 402 16.48 3.10 -14.69
N TRP A 403 15.18 2.83 -14.65
CA TRP A 403 14.28 3.08 -15.77
C TRP A 403 13.89 4.55 -15.85
N LYS A 404 14.16 5.18 -17.00
CA LYS A 404 13.88 6.60 -17.20
C LYS A 404 12.41 6.85 -17.47
N HIS A 405 11.75 5.93 -18.18
CA HIS A 405 10.36 6.03 -18.60
C HIS A 405 9.60 4.73 -18.28
N LEU A 406 8.29 4.84 -18.08
CA LEU A 406 7.42 3.71 -17.75
C LEU A 406 7.49 2.59 -18.79
N TYR A 407 7.46 2.91 -20.09
CA TYR A 407 7.52 1.90 -21.15
C TYR A 407 8.82 1.06 -21.11
N GLN A 408 9.93 1.65 -20.68
CA GLN A 408 11.20 0.91 -20.55
C GLN A 408 11.15 -0.07 -19.37
N PHE A 409 10.52 0.32 -18.26
CA PHE A 409 10.26 -0.60 -17.15
C PHE A 409 9.35 -1.75 -17.60
N VAL A 410 8.33 -1.47 -18.41
CA VAL A 410 7.44 -2.49 -19.00
C VAL A 410 8.23 -3.50 -19.82
N GLU A 411 9.13 -3.04 -20.70
CA GLU A 411 10.04 -3.91 -21.47
C GLU A 411 10.96 -4.75 -20.54
N GLY A 412 11.49 -4.13 -19.48
CA GLY A 412 12.28 -4.84 -18.46
C GLY A 412 11.48 -5.93 -17.75
N ALA A 413 10.23 -5.66 -17.42
CA ALA A 413 9.30 -6.61 -16.83
C ALA A 413 8.94 -7.75 -17.79
N ASP A 414 8.75 -7.47 -19.08
CA ASP A 414 8.54 -8.50 -20.10
C ASP A 414 9.76 -9.43 -20.24
N LYS A 415 10.97 -8.88 -20.25
CA LYS A 415 12.20 -9.68 -20.25
C LYS A 415 12.38 -10.53 -18.99
N ALA A 416 12.02 -9.97 -17.83
CA ALA A 416 12.06 -10.73 -16.57
C ALA A 416 11.09 -11.91 -16.62
N VAL A 417 9.86 -11.68 -17.10
CA VAL A 417 8.85 -12.73 -17.30
C VAL A 417 9.36 -13.78 -18.28
N GLU A 418 9.89 -13.38 -19.44
CA GLU A 418 10.45 -14.30 -20.44
C GLU A 418 11.53 -15.20 -19.85
N PHE A 419 12.49 -14.62 -19.13
CA PHE A 419 13.56 -15.38 -18.47
C PHE A 419 13.00 -16.40 -17.48
N TRP A 420 12.13 -15.98 -16.56
CA TRP A 420 11.56 -16.87 -15.54
C TRP A 420 10.65 -17.93 -16.15
N THR A 421 9.86 -17.61 -17.17
CA THR A 421 9.05 -18.57 -17.94
C THR A 421 9.93 -19.61 -18.60
N SER A 422 10.99 -19.19 -19.30
CA SER A 422 11.92 -20.12 -19.94
C SER A 422 12.57 -21.05 -18.91
N LEU A 423 13.05 -20.50 -17.80
CA LEU A 423 13.73 -21.25 -16.75
C LEU A 423 12.80 -22.28 -16.09
N LEU A 424 11.60 -21.85 -15.66
CA LEU A 424 10.69 -22.70 -14.90
C LEU A 424 9.91 -23.70 -15.77
N ASN A 425 9.70 -23.40 -17.05
CA ASN A 425 9.12 -24.38 -17.98
C ASN A 425 10.12 -25.45 -18.43
N GLY A 426 11.43 -25.17 -18.34
CA GLY A 426 12.49 -26.13 -18.62
C GLY A 426 12.71 -27.17 -17.52
N LEU A 427 12.09 -26.99 -16.34
CA LEU A 427 12.26 -27.89 -15.20
C LEU A 427 11.62 -29.25 -15.44
N GLN A 428 12.38 -30.30 -15.15
CA GLN A 428 11.89 -31.68 -15.06
C GLN A 428 11.41 -31.91 -13.62
N GLY A 429 10.10 -31.87 -13.36
CA GLY A 429 9.50 -32.16 -12.05
C GLY A 429 8.55 -31.08 -11.52
N SER A 430 8.42 -31.02 -10.19
CA SER A 430 7.55 -30.06 -9.52
C SER A 430 8.07 -28.64 -9.69
N LYS A 431 7.18 -27.74 -10.12
CA LYS A 431 7.51 -26.31 -10.22
C LYS A 431 7.52 -25.66 -8.82
N PRO A 432 8.47 -24.76 -8.54
CA PRO A 432 8.46 -23.98 -7.31
C PRO A 432 7.19 -23.14 -7.19
N ARG A 433 6.74 -22.91 -5.95
CA ARG A 433 5.75 -21.86 -5.69
C ARG A 433 6.43 -20.50 -5.80
N VAL A 434 6.03 -19.68 -6.76
CA VAL A 434 6.56 -18.32 -6.91
C VAL A 434 5.68 -17.35 -6.13
N VAL A 435 6.24 -16.77 -5.07
CA VAL A 435 5.62 -15.68 -4.31
C VAL A 435 6.26 -14.38 -4.74
N TYR A 436 5.47 -13.46 -5.29
CA TYR A 436 5.93 -12.09 -5.53
C TYR A 436 5.62 -11.23 -4.32
N ARG A 437 6.67 -10.80 -3.63
CA ARG A 437 6.58 -9.84 -2.55
C ARG A 437 6.75 -8.44 -3.15
N THR A 438 5.71 -7.61 -3.14
CA THR A 438 5.80 -6.23 -3.65
C THR A 438 6.89 -5.46 -2.90
N THR A 439 7.53 -4.47 -3.54
CA THR A 439 8.56 -3.67 -2.85
C THR A 439 7.98 -2.90 -1.65
N ILE A 440 8.82 -2.43 -0.74
CA ILE A 440 8.36 -1.61 0.40
C ILE A 440 7.87 -0.23 -0.06
N THR A 441 7.03 0.41 0.74
CA THR A 441 6.77 1.84 0.64
C THR A 441 7.95 2.58 1.25
N THR A 442 8.66 3.38 0.45
CA THR A 442 9.84 4.10 0.94
C THR A 442 9.49 5.23 1.88
N ALA A 443 10.32 5.45 2.90
CA ALA A 443 10.00 6.28 4.05
C ALA A 443 10.78 7.59 4.14
N GLY A 444 10.23 8.57 4.87
CA GLY A 444 10.90 9.84 5.18
C GLY A 444 11.46 10.54 3.94
N TRP A 445 12.77 10.81 3.91
CA TRP A 445 13.40 11.50 2.76
C TRP A 445 13.22 10.76 1.42
N ALA A 446 13.11 9.43 1.46
CA ALA A 446 13.01 8.60 0.26
C ALA A 446 11.67 8.76 -0.47
N ARG A 447 10.65 9.36 0.18
CA ARG A 447 9.38 9.74 -0.45
C ARG A 447 9.53 10.71 -1.61
N ALA A 448 10.62 11.47 -1.65
CA ALA A 448 10.95 12.37 -2.76
C ALA A 448 11.82 11.72 -3.85
N ALA A 449 12.37 10.54 -3.60
CA ALA A 449 13.44 9.97 -4.40
C ALA A 449 12.94 9.24 -5.66
N SER A 450 13.86 8.77 -6.49
CA SER A 450 13.56 8.06 -7.75
C SER A 450 12.74 6.78 -7.57
N PHE A 451 12.66 6.25 -6.35
CA PHE A 451 11.88 5.09 -5.93
C PHE A 451 10.75 5.46 -4.95
N ASN A 452 10.18 6.66 -5.10
CA ASN A 452 9.09 7.14 -4.26
C ASN A 452 7.83 6.25 -4.34
N PRO A 453 6.90 6.38 -3.36
CA PRO A 453 5.68 5.58 -3.30
C PRO A 453 4.82 5.59 -4.57
N HIS A 454 4.66 6.74 -5.25
CA HIS A 454 3.88 6.83 -6.50
C HIS A 454 4.43 5.88 -7.57
N LYS A 455 5.75 5.92 -7.79
CA LYS A 455 6.38 5.06 -8.78
C LYS A 455 6.36 3.60 -8.39
N MET A 456 6.64 3.29 -7.12
CA MET A 456 6.71 1.92 -6.64
C MET A 456 5.36 1.22 -6.67
N GLU A 457 4.28 1.91 -6.34
CA GLU A 457 2.92 1.37 -6.46
C GLU A 457 2.61 0.95 -7.90
N ILE A 458 2.89 1.81 -8.88
CA ILE A 458 2.65 1.51 -10.30
C ILE A 458 3.55 0.36 -10.79
N PHE A 459 4.83 0.38 -10.41
CA PHE A 459 5.78 -0.66 -10.82
C PHE A 459 5.41 -2.04 -10.25
N ASN A 460 4.99 -2.09 -8.99
CA ASN A 460 4.51 -3.31 -8.33
C ASN A 460 3.31 -3.91 -9.07
N ASN A 461 2.33 -3.09 -9.43
CA ASN A 461 1.12 -3.57 -10.10
C ASN A 461 1.39 -4.09 -11.52
N ILE A 462 2.29 -3.45 -12.27
CA ILE A 462 2.69 -3.89 -13.62
C ILE A 462 3.37 -5.25 -13.59
N ILE A 463 4.34 -5.46 -12.69
CA ILE A 463 5.06 -6.73 -12.63
C ILE A 463 4.17 -7.87 -12.11
N VAL A 464 3.29 -7.60 -11.13
CA VAL A 464 2.27 -8.57 -10.67
C VAL A 464 1.34 -8.97 -11.82
N GLU A 465 0.80 -8.00 -12.56
CA GLU A 465 -0.05 -8.26 -13.72
C GLU A 465 0.65 -9.17 -14.74
N LYS A 466 1.90 -8.85 -15.10
CA LYS A 466 2.66 -9.61 -16.11
C LYS A 466 3.01 -11.02 -15.65
N LEU A 467 3.49 -11.20 -14.42
CA LEU A 467 3.80 -12.52 -13.88
C LEU A 467 2.53 -13.38 -13.75
N LYS A 468 1.39 -12.78 -13.39
CA LYS A 468 0.08 -13.46 -13.36
C LYS A 468 -0.37 -13.90 -14.75
N LYS A 469 -0.31 -12.99 -15.74
CA LYS A 469 -0.65 -13.30 -17.15
C LYS A 469 0.21 -14.43 -17.72
N ALA A 470 1.46 -14.56 -17.28
CA ALA A 470 2.36 -15.63 -17.67
C ALA A 470 2.18 -16.95 -16.88
N ASN A 471 1.19 -17.04 -15.98
CA ASN A 471 0.97 -18.17 -15.06
C ASN A 471 2.21 -18.53 -14.24
N LEU A 472 3.03 -17.54 -13.89
CA LEU A 472 4.21 -17.73 -13.06
C LEU A 472 3.89 -17.62 -11.57
N LEU A 473 2.96 -16.75 -11.18
CA LEU A 473 2.67 -16.49 -9.77
C LEU A 473 1.87 -17.62 -9.15
N TRP A 474 2.41 -18.13 -8.03
CA TRP A 474 1.60 -18.84 -7.04
C TRP A 474 0.93 -17.85 -6.10
N GLY A 475 1.46 -16.64 -5.84
CA GLY A 475 0.76 -15.67 -5.01
C GLY A 475 1.53 -14.38 -4.76
N VAL A 476 0.86 -13.42 -4.14
CA VAL A 476 1.38 -12.08 -3.83
C VAL A 476 1.46 -11.90 -2.31
N VAL A 477 2.55 -11.29 -1.84
CA VAL A 477 2.67 -10.73 -0.50
C VAL A 477 2.85 -9.22 -0.63
N ASP A 478 1.86 -8.45 -0.18
CA ASP A 478 1.88 -7.00 -0.39
C ASP A 478 2.71 -6.27 0.69
N GLY A 479 4.03 -6.27 0.48
CA GLY A 479 4.98 -5.56 1.32
C GLY A 479 4.83 -4.04 1.24
N PHE A 480 4.30 -3.51 0.13
CA PHE A 480 4.04 -2.10 -0.06
C PHE A 480 2.94 -1.63 0.91
N ASP A 481 1.76 -2.26 0.86
CA ASP A 481 0.64 -1.92 1.73
C ASP A 481 0.97 -2.12 3.22
N LEU A 482 1.64 -3.22 3.58
CA LEU A 482 2.10 -3.49 4.95
C LEU A 482 2.95 -2.35 5.53
N THR A 483 3.88 -1.81 4.74
CA THR A 483 4.83 -0.77 5.17
C THR A 483 4.27 0.64 5.04
N TYR A 484 3.22 0.82 4.22
CA TYR A 484 2.67 2.13 3.89
C TYR A 484 2.27 2.94 5.13
N PRO A 485 1.54 2.42 6.13
CA PRO A 485 1.19 3.22 7.29
C PRO A 485 2.41 3.75 8.05
N TRP A 486 3.60 3.16 7.90
CA TRP A 486 4.81 3.51 8.65
C TRP A 486 5.83 4.34 7.86
N HIS A 487 5.47 4.82 6.66
CA HIS A 487 6.44 5.44 5.75
C HIS A 487 6.63 6.96 5.93
N PHE A 488 5.79 7.64 6.70
CA PHE A 488 5.83 9.11 6.78
C PHE A 488 7.08 9.67 7.47
N ASP A 489 7.75 8.88 8.30
CA ASP A 489 8.92 9.26 9.10
C ASP A 489 9.99 8.17 9.09
N HIS A 490 11.01 8.33 9.94
CA HIS A 490 12.11 7.38 10.07
C HIS A 490 12.00 6.45 11.28
N ASN A 491 10.88 6.40 12.00
CA ASN A 491 10.78 5.62 13.25
C ASN A 491 10.94 4.11 13.00
N CYS A 492 10.41 3.62 11.88
CA CYS A 492 10.48 2.19 11.50
C CYS A 492 11.50 1.91 10.38
N SER A 493 12.05 2.93 9.73
CA SER A 493 12.84 2.77 8.50
C SER A 493 13.92 3.84 8.35
N ASP A 494 15.05 3.47 7.74
CA ASP A 494 16.09 4.43 7.32
C ASP A 494 15.75 5.18 6.02
N GLY A 495 14.56 4.91 5.47
CA GLY A 495 14.04 5.44 4.22
C GLY A 495 13.86 4.37 3.16
N VAL A 496 14.72 3.36 3.12
CA VAL A 496 14.69 2.31 2.09
C VAL A 496 14.67 0.88 2.65
N HIS A 497 14.94 0.72 3.95
CA HIS A 497 14.94 -0.54 4.66
C HIS A 497 14.11 -0.46 5.95
N TYR A 498 13.31 -1.48 6.22
CA TYR A 498 12.55 -1.66 7.48
C TYR A 498 13.14 -2.75 8.39
N GLY A 499 14.03 -3.59 7.86
CA GLY A 499 14.54 -4.77 8.55
C GLY A 499 15.96 -4.60 9.12
N LYS A 500 16.35 -3.39 9.49
CA LYS A 500 17.68 -3.14 10.08
C LYS A 500 17.83 -3.84 11.44
N PRO A 501 19.06 -4.21 11.85
CA PRO A 501 19.27 -4.89 13.11
C PRO A 501 18.90 -3.99 14.30
N PRO A 502 18.26 -4.54 15.35
CA PRO A 502 18.02 -3.80 16.58
C PRO A 502 19.33 -3.23 17.11
N ALA A 503 19.30 -1.95 17.47
CA ALA A 503 20.48 -1.27 18.03
C ALA A 503 20.05 -0.20 19.05
N ALA A 504 20.73 -0.16 20.20
CA ALA A 504 20.53 0.85 21.23
C ALA A 504 21.36 2.11 20.92
N VAL A 505 21.11 2.70 19.75
CA VAL A 505 21.84 3.87 19.24
C VAL A 505 20.87 4.94 18.75
N GLN A 506 21.35 6.17 18.62
CA GLN A 506 20.53 7.26 18.09
C GLN A 506 20.13 6.97 16.63
N TRP A 507 18.84 7.04 16.36
CA TRP A 507 18.17 6.73 15.11
C TRP A 507 17.26 7.89 14.74
N TYR A 508 17.73 8.77 13.84
CA TYR A 508 16.97 9.94 13.35
C TYR A 508 16.30 10.78 14.45
N GLY A 509 16.96 10.89 15.62
CA GLY A 509 16.48 11.69 16.76
C GLY A 509 15.85 10.89 17.90
N GLN A 510 15.61 9.59 17.74
CA GLN A 510 15.09 8.69 18.78
C GLN A 510 16.11 7.58 19.12
N LEU A 511 15.98 6.93 20.28
CA LEU A 511 16.84 5.80 20.64
C LEU A 511 16.28 4.50 20.05
N GLY A 512 17.04 3.85 19.17
CA GLY A 512 16.62 2.64 18.46
C GLY A 512 15.55 2.89 17.38
N HIS A 513 15.28 1.86 16.58
CA HIS A 513 14.27 1.91 15.52
C HIS A 513 13.30 0.73 15.62
N GLN A 514 12.08 0.94 15.15
CA GLN A 514 10.99 -0.01 15.27
C GLN A 514 10.98 -0.99 14.07
N TYR A 515 11.75 -2.08 14.16
CA TYR A 515 11.89 -3.10 13.11
C TYR A 515 10.72 -4.09 12.99
N PHE A 516 9.69 -3.98 13.84
CA PHE A 516 8.58 -4.94 13.89
C PHE A 516 7.79 -5.02 12.58
N VAL A 517 7.85 -3.97 11.74
CA VAL A 517 7.20 -3.93 10.43
C VAL A 517 7.77 -5.03 9.52
N ASP A 518 9.10 -5.20 9.48
CA ASP A 518 9.72 -6.28 8.73
C ASP A 518 9.57 -7.65 9.44
N LEU A 519 9.54 -7.70 10.78
CA LEU A 519 9.22 -8.96 11.46
C LEU A 519 7.82 -9.47 11.14
N MET A 520 6.84 -8.57 11.03
CA MET A 520 5.52 -8.93 10.56
C MET A 520 5.55 -9.46 9.13
N LEU A 521 6.32 -8.83 8.24
CA LEU A 521 6.54 -9.32 6.88
C LEU A 521 7.14 -10.73 6.85
N VAL A 522 8.14 -11.00 7.70
CA VAL A 522 8.73 -12.34 7.85
C VAL A 522 7.63 -13.36 8.19
N HIS A 523 6.76 -13.05 9.16
CA HIS A 523 5.67 -13.96 9.52
C HIS A 523 4.61 -14.13 8.42
N ILE A 524 4.35 -13.10 7.62
CA ILE A 524 3.47 -13.18 6.45
C ILE A 524 4.07 -14.10 5.38
N LEU A 525 5.37 -13.95 5.08
CA LEU A 525 6.09 -14.83 4.16
C LEU A 525 6.10 -16.27 4.68
N MET A 526 6.32 -16.47 5.98
CA MET A 526 6.16 -17.78 6.60
C MET A 526 4.75 -18.33 6.41
N HIS A 527 3.72 -17.50 6.55
CA HIS A 527 2.35 -17.96 6.36
C HIS A 527 2.16 -18.46 4.92
N ALA A 528 2.60 -17.71 3.91
CA ALA A 528 2.57 -18.13 2.50
C ALA A 528 3.33 -19.45 2.26
N LEU A 529 4.50 -19.62 2.88
CA LEU A 529 5.32 -20.83 2.75
C LEU A 529 4.71 -22.06 3.45
N CYS A 530 3.83 -21.84 4.43
CA CYS A 530 3.29 -22.89 5.30
C CYS A 530 1.82 -23.22 5.06
N VAL A 531 1.05 -22.36 4.40
CA VAL A 531 -0.27 -22.73 3.90
C VAL A 531 -0.11 -23.73 2.75
N SER A 532 -0.80 -24.85 2.87
CA SER A 532 -0.79 -25.98 1.91
C SER A 532 -2.01 -25.90 1.01
#